data_AF-A0A1C6YXW2-F1
#
_entry.id   AF-A0A1C6YXW2-F1
#
_cell.length_a   1.000
_cell.length_b   1.000
_cell.length_c   1.000
_cell.angle_alpha   90.00
_cell.angle_beta   90.00
_cell.angle_gamma   90.00
#
_symmetry.space_group_name_H-M   'P 1'
#
loop_
_entity.id
_entity.type
_entity.pdbx_description
1 polymer ?
#
loop_
_entity_poly.entity_id
_entity_poly.type
_entity_poly.pdbx_seq_one_letter_code
_entity_poly.pdbx_strand_id
1 'polypeptide(L)'
;MSSDSAWGSEVTAVPDSNSDSDILQLESEAVVLADTDGMEVALNWLQNRPGMATARQKWLVRLLMARIAEQYGKNDLAMHLFAELGERAGEVTLGDWEPELLFEVQARHLKLLRLKAGRSEADKVRLSPLMERLLAGLIAIDPARAAVLCGR
;
A
#
# COMPACT_ATOMS: atom_id res chain seq x y z
N MET A 1 46.68 5.64 37.35
CA MET A 1 46.18 6.53 36.27
C MET A 1 45.02 5.80 35.61
N SER A 2 43.86 6.43 35.68
CA SER A 2 42.54 5.90 35.34
C SER A 2 42.33 5.74 33.83
N SER A 3 41.20 5.09 33.53
CA SER A 3 40.36 5.26 32.33
C SER A 3 40.73 4.44 31.09
N ASP A 4 39.80 3.88 30.33
CA ASP A 4 38.36 3.68 30.52
C ASP A 4 37.92 2.60 29.52
N SER A 5 36.84 1.91 29.87
CA SER A 5 36.19 0.86 29.08
C SER A 5 35.80 1.34 27.68
N ALA A 6 36.39 0.73 26.65
CA ALA A 6 35.91 0.83 25.28
C ALA A 6 34.74 -0.14 25.07
N TRP A 7 33.56 0.25 25.56
CA TRP A 7 32.30 -0.37 25.11
C TRP A 7 31.97 0.17 23.73
N GLY A 8 32.36 -0.57 22.70
CA GLY A 8 31.88 -0.38 21.34
C GLY A 8 30.39 -0.70 21.30
N SER A 9 29.56 0.33 21.48
CA SER A 9 28.13 0.25 21.21
C SER A 9 27.96 -0.11 19.74
N GLU A 10 27.44 -1.30 19.49
CA GLU A 10 26.92 -1.70 18.19
C GLU A 10 25.88 -0.64 17.79
N VAL A 11 26.17 0.08 16.71
CA VAL A 11 25.23 1.03 16.12
C VAL A 11 24.15 0.19 15.47
N THR A 12 23.09 -0.12 16.20
CA THR A 12 21.85 -0.64 15.63
C THR A 12 21.39 0.41 14.63
N ALA A 13 21.53 0.11 13.33
CA ALA A 13 21.05 0.98 12.27
C ALA A 13 19.55 1.21 12.50
N VAL A 14 19.20 2.44 12.85
CA VAL A 14 17.81 2.86 12.94
C VAL A 14 17.24 2.76 11.52
N PRO A 15 16.16 2.00 11.26
CA PRO A 15 15.58 1.94 9.94
C PRO A 15 15.24 3.36 9.44
N ASP A 16 15.74 3.70 8.25
CA ASP A 16 15.67 5.03 7.62
C ASP A 16 14.23 5.42 7.27
N SER A 17 13.43 5.79 8.27
CA SER A 17 12.07 6.30 8.11
C SER A 17 12.00 7.51 7.16
N ASN A 18 13.07 8.29 7.09
CA ASN A 18 13.21 9.38 6.11
C ASN A 18 13.12 8.87 4.67
N SER A 19 13.83 7.78 4.34
CA SER A 19 13.87 7.27 2.97
C SER A 19 12.51 6.75 2.50
N ASP A 20 11.70 6.21 3.41
CA ASP A 20 10.35 5.71 3.10
C ASP A 20 9.34 6.85 2.96
N SER A 21 9.46 7.89 3.81
CA SER A 21 8.68 9.13 3.66
C SER A 21 8.98 9.81 2.32
N ASP A 22 10.25 9.86 1.91
CA ASP A 22 10.67 10.44 0.63
C ASP A 22 10.02 9.71 -0.56
N ILE A 23 9.78 8.39 -0.45
CA ILE A 23 9.06 7.64 -1.50
C ILE A 23 7.61 8.09 -1.57
N LEU A 24 6.89 8.21 -0.45
CA LEU A 24 5.48 8.60 -0.48
C LEU A 24 5.27 10.01 -1.08
N GLN A 25 6.24 10.91 -0.93
CA GLN A 25 6.19 12.25 -1.51
C GLN A 25 6.18 12.25 -3.05
N LEU A 26 6.68 11.19 -3.67
CA LEU A 26 6.69 11.01 -5.13
C LEU A 26 5.30 10.90 -5.75
N GLU A 27 4.26 10.67 -4.95
CA GLU A 27 2.88 10.61 -5.45
C GLU A 27 2.52 11.89 -6.22
N SER A 28 2.89 13.04 -5.67
CA SER A 28 2.62 14.34 -6.30
C SER A 28 3.29 14.48 -7.67
N GLU A 29 4.56 14.08 -7.79
CA GLU A 29 5.29 14.06 -9.06
C GLU A 29 4.67 13.07 -10.05
N ALA A 30 4.28 11.88 -9.58
CA ALA A 30 3.64 10.87 -10.41
C ALA A 30 2.27 11.32 -10.94
N VAL A 31 1.48 12.04 -10.15
CA VAL A 31 0.22 12.65 -10.59
C VAL A 31 0.47 13.70 -11.67
N VAL A 32 1.41 14.62 -11.43
CA VAL A 32 1.76 15.65 -12.43
C VAL A 32 2.18 14.99 -13.73
N LEU A 33 3.05 13.97 -13.67
CA LEU A 33 3.52 13.25 -14.86
C LEU A 33 2.38 12.49 -15.56
N ALA A 34 1.44 11.91 -14.80
CA ALA A 34 0.29 11.23 -15.36
C ALA A 34 -0.68 12.20 -16.06
N ASP A 35 -0.81 13.43 -15.55
CA ASP A 35 -1.61 14.49 -16.15
C ASP A 35 -0.97 15.08 -17.41
N THR A 36 0.37 15.17 -17.47
CA THR A 36 1.07 15.75 -18.63
C THR A 36 1.35 14.73 -19.73
N ASP A 37 1.88 13.56 -19.36
CA ASP A 37 2.47 12.60 -20.31
C ASP A 37 1.67 11.28 -20.37
N GLY A 38 0.71 11.13 -19.47
CA GLY A 38 -0.17 9.97 -19.39
C GLY A 38 0.23 8.98 -18.30
N MET A 39 -0.78 8.26 -17.79
CA MET A 39 -0.64 7.31 -16.69
C MET A 39 0.40 6.21 -16.96
N GLU A 40 0.51 5.70 -18.19
CA GLU A 40 1.53 4.68 -18.52
C GLU A 40 2.96 5.19 -18.32
N VAL A 41 3.20 6.46 -18.66
CA VAL A 41 4.50 7.11 -18.45
C VAL A 41 4.79 7.24 -16.96
N ALA A 42 3.82 7.68 -16.16
CA ALA A 42 3.96 7.77 -14.71
C ALA A 42 4.22 6.41 -14.04
N LEU A 43 3.50 5.37 -14.46
CA LEU A 43 3.72 4.00 -13.95
C LEU A 43 5.11 3.47 -14.31
N ASN A 44 5.56 3.70 -15.54
CA ASN A 44 6.89 3.30 -15.97
C ASN A 44 7.99 4.10 -15.26
N TRP A 45 7.75 5.38 -14.97
CA TRP A 45 8.65 6.22 -14.19
C TRP A 45 8.79 5.71 -12.75
N LEU A 46 7.68 5.37 -12.09
CA LEU A 46 7.69 4.76 -10.76
C LEU A 46 8.41 3.41 -10.77
N GLN A 47 8.12 2.55 -11.74
CA GLN A 47 8.66 1.18 -11.83
C GLN A 47 10.19 1.15 -12.03
N ASN A 48 10.75 2.10 -12.77
CA ASN A 48 12.18 2.12 -13.11
C ASN A 48 13.01 3.04 -12.20
N ARG A 49 12.49 3.40 -11.01
CA ARG A 49 13.20 4.24 -10.04
C ARG A 49 14.51 3.58 -9.59
N PRO A 50 15.67 4.25 -9.72
CA PRO A 50 16.90 3.78 -9.13
C PRO A 50 16.83 3.86 -7.60
N GLY A 51 17.55 2.97 -6.90
CA GLY A 51 17.68 3.03 -5.43
C GLY A 51 16.59 2.32 -4.63
N MET A 52 15.62 1.66 -5.27
CA MET A 52 14.58 0.88 -4.59
C MET A 52 15.08 -0.53 -4.24
N ALA A 53 15.90 -0.63 -3.20
CA ALA A 53 16.59 -1.88 -2.86
C ALA A 53 15.75 -2.79 -1.95
N THR A 54 15.08 -2.22 -0.94
CA THR A 54 14.42 -3.01 0.11
C THR A 54 13.03 -3.49 -0.30
N ALA A 55 12.56 -4.56 0.35
CA ALA A 55 11.19 -5.06 0.15
C ALA A 55 10.14 -3.99 0.48
N ARG A 56 10.40 -3.19 1.52
CA ARG A 56 9.55 -2.07 1.93
C ARG A 56 9.49 -0.95 0.90
N GLN A 57 10.64 -0.49 0.40
CA GLN A 57 10.68 0.55 -0.63
C GLN A 57 9.95 0.10 -1.90
N LYS A 58 10.17 -1.15 -2.33
CA LYS A 58 9.45 -1.75 -3.46
C LYS A 58 7.94 -1.81 -3.21
N TRP A 59 7.53 -2.12 -1.99
CA TRP A 59 6.11 -2.13 -1.60
C TRP A 59 5.51 -0.71 -1.67
N LEU A 60 6.21 0.31 -1.18
CA LEU A 60 5.74 1.71 -1.22
C LEU A 60 5.62 2.23 -2.66
N VAL A 61 6.58 1.96 -3.54
CA VAL A 61 6.47 2.30 -4.97
C VAL A 61 5.25 1.63 -5.60
N ARG A 62 5.04 0.34 -5.29
CA ARG A 62 3.90 -0.43 -5.78
C ARG A 62 2.57 0.14 -5.27
N LEU A 63 2.54 0.66 -4.03
CA LEU A 63 1.39 1.40 -3.49
C LEU A 63 1.10 2.66 -4.29
N LEU A 64 2.12 3.46 -4.64
CA LEU A 64 1.92 4.66 -5.47
C LEU A 64 1.34 4.30 -6.84
N MET A 65 1.85 3.25 -7.48
CA MET A 65 1.29 2.73 -8.73
C MET A 65 -0.19 2.37 -8.59
N ALA A 66 -0.59 1.78 -7.45
CA ALA A 66 -1.98 1.44 -7.16
C ALA A 66 -2.88 2.68 -7.00
N ARG A 67 -2.40 3.69 -6.27
CA ARG A 67 -3.11 4.98 -6.11
C ARG A 67 -3.32 5.67 -7.45
N ILE A 68 -2.28 5.76 -8.28
CA ILE A 68 -2.36 6.33 -9.64
C ILE A 68 -3.34 5.52 -10.50
N ALA A 69 -3.22 4.19 -10.55
CA ALA A 69 -4.14 3.37 -11.34
C ALA A 69 -5.61 3.55 -10.91
N GLU A 70 -5.88 3.67 -9.60
CA GLU A 70 -7.23 3.94 -9.10
C GLU A 70 -7.73 5.32 -9.51
N GLN A 71 -6.89 6.36 -9.35
CA GLN A 71 -7.23 7.75 -9.66
C GLN A 71 -7.61 7.96 -11.13
N TYR A 72 -6.90 7.31 -12.05
CA TYR A 72 -7.15 7.41 -13.50
C TYR A 72 -8.15 6.35 -14.01
N GLY A 73 -8.91 5.72 -13.12
CA GLY A 73 -10.03 4.84 -13.47
C GLY A 73 -9.65 3.47 -14.01
N LYS A 74 -8.38 3.05 -13.89
CA LYS A 74 -7.92 1.69 -14.25
C LYS A 74 -8.20 0.73 -13.10
N ASN A 75 -9.49 0.57 -12.78
CA ASN A 75 -9.97 -0.13 -11.60
C ASN A 75 -9.52 -1.61 -11.52
N ASP A 76 -9.51 -2.33 -12.65
CA ASP A 76 -9.05 -3.73 -12.65
C ASP A 76 -7.55 -3.83 -12.35
N LEU A 77 -6.72 -2.92 -12.91
CA LEU A 77 -5.30 -2.84 -12.58
C LEU A 77 -5.14 -2.52 -11.08
N ALA A 78 -5.75 -1.44 -10.60
CA ALA A 78 -5.67 -1.03 -9.21
C ALA A 78 -6.10 -2.15 -8.25
N MET A 79 -7.15 -2.91 -8.58
CA MET A 79 -7.59 -4.06 -7.80
C MET A 79 -6.51 -5.13 -7.69
N HIS A 80 -5.87 -5.50 -8.80
CA HIS A 80 -4.76 -6.45 -8.79
C HIS A 80 -3.55 -5.93 -8.00
N LEU A 81 -3.26 -4.63 -8.08
CA LEU A 81 -2.20 -3.99 -7.31
C LEU A 81 -2.45 -4.06 -5.81
N PHE A 82 -3.65 -3.68 -5.35
CA PHE A 82 -3.99 -3.73 -3.93
C PHE A 82 -4.08 -5.17 -3.40
N ALA A 83 -4.52 -6.13 -4.22
CA ALA A 83 -4.49 -7.54 -3.85
C ALA A 83 -3.04 -8.00 -3.58
N GLU A 84 -2.11 -7.73 -4.50
CA GLU A 84 -0.70 -8.08 -4.34
C GLU A 84 -0.09 -7.41 -3.09
N LEU A 85 -0.37 -6.11 -2.89
CA LEU A 85 0.13 -5.36 -1.73
C LEU A 85 -0.36 -5.94 -0.40
N GLY A 86 -1.62 -6.40 -0.35
CA GLY A 86 -2.21 -7.03 0.82
C GLY A 86 -1.56 -8.38 1.17
N GLU A 87 -1.31 -9.23 0.17
CA GLU A 87 -0.64 -10.52 0.38
C GLU A 87 0.82 -10.34 0.84
N ARG A 88 1.51 -9.35 0.27
CA ARG A 88 2.92 -9.05 0.60
C ARG A 88 3.10 -8.25 1.89
N ALA A 89 2.01 -7.80 2.53
CA ALA A 89 2.10 -7.03 3.77
C ALA A 89 2.74 -7.81 4.92
N GLY A 90 2.56 -9.13 4.96
CA GLY A 90 3.21 -10.00 5.95
C GLY A 90 4.73 -10.09 5.78
N GLU A 91 5.24 -9.94 4.55
CA GLU A 91 6.68 -10.03 4.24
C GLU A 91 7.50 -8.85 4.78
N VAL A 92 6.86 -7.70 4.96
CA VAL A 92 7.49 -6.45 5.41
C VAL A 92 7.02 -6.03 6.79
N THR A 93 6.40 -6.94 7.56
CA THR A 93 5.87 -6.71 8.91
C THR A 93 5.01 -5.43 9.01
N LEU A 94 4.21 -5.17 7.97
CA LEU A 94 3.49 -3.90 7.81
C LEU A 94 2.47 -3.63 8.93
N GLY A 95 1.88 -4.69 9.48
CA GLY A 95 0.94 -4.57 10.60
C GLY A 95 1.57 -4.01 11.88
N ASP A 96 2.88 -4.21 12.07
CA ASP A 96 3.62 -3.71 13.23
C ASP A 96 4.24 -2.33 12.97
N TRP A 97 4.46 -1.97 11.69
CA TRP A 97 5.21 -0.79 11.31
C TRP A 97 4.35 0.38 10.75
N GLU A 98 3.46 0.15 9.78
CA GLU A 98 2.54 1.18 9.23
C GLU A 98 1.12 0.60 9.10
N PRO A 99 0.39 0.38 10.21
CA PRO A 99 -0.97 -0.17 10.16
C PRO A 99 -1.93 0.72 9.35
N GLU A 100 -1.67 2.01 9.25
CA GLU A 100 -2.45 2.96 8.47
C GLU A 100 -2.37 2.69 6.96
N LEU A 101 -1.19 2.34 6.44
CA LEU A 101 -1.02 2.00 5.03
C LEU A 101 -1.66 0.65 4.70
N LEU A 102 -1.57 -0.32 5.62
CA LEU A 102 -2.25 -1.60 5.45
C LEU A 102 -3.77 -1.42 5.43
N PHE A 103 -4.31 -0.58 6.33
CA PHE A 103 -5.73 -0.24 6.34
C PHE A 103 -6.14 0.40 5.01
N GLU A 104 -5.35 1.34 4.49
CA GLU A 104 -5.61 1.98 3.19
C GLU A 104 -5.70 0.95 2.06
N VAL A 105 -4.71 0.05 1.95
CA VAL A 105 -4.67 -0.97 0.91
C VAL A 105 -5.91 -1.86 0.96
N GLN A 106 -6.27 -2.38 2.14
CA GLN A 106 -7.43 -3.24 2.29
C GLN A 106 -8.75 -2.49 2.02
N ALA A 107 -8.87 -1.23 2.46
CA ALA A 107 -10.06 -0.42 2.26
C ALA A 107 -10.28 -0.06 0.78
N ARG A 108 -9.21 0.33 0.07
CA ARG A 108 -9.27 0.61 -1.38
C ARG A 108 -9.56 -0.66 -2.18
N HIS A 109 -8.98 -1.80 -1.81
CA HIS A 109 -9.30 -3.08 -2.43
C HIS A 109 -10.79 -3.43 -2.24
N LEU A 110 -11.30 -3.34 -1.01
CA LEU A 110 -12.70 -3.62 -0.69
C LEU A 110 -13.66 -2.71 -1.50
N LYS A 111 -13.33 -1.42 -1.65
CA LYS A 111 -14.09 -0.47 -2.47
C LYS A 111 -14.17 -0.91 -3.94
N LEU A 112 -13.04 -1.31 -4.53
CA LEU A 112 -13.00 -1.75 -5.93
C LEU A 112 -13.75 -3.08 -6.13
N LEU A 113 -13.68 -4.01 -5.19
CA LEU A 113 -14.44 -5.25 -5.23
C LEU A 113 -15.95 -4.99 -5.16
N ARG A 114 -16.40 -4.10 -4.27
CA ARG A 114 -17.80 -3.67 -4.20
C ARG A 114 -18.26 -3.04 -5.51
N LEU A 115 -17.44 -2.19 -6.12
CA LEU A 115 -17.74 -1.60 -7.43
C LEU A 115 -17.89 -2.65 -8.53
N LYS A 116 -17.07 -3.70 -8.51
CA LYS A 116 -17.15 -4.81 -9.48
C LYS A 116 -18.36 -5.70 -9.23
N ALA A 117 -18.61 -6.06 -7.97
CA ALA A 117 -19.77 -6.85 -7.54
C ALA A 117 -21.11 -6.18 -7.89
N GLY A 118 -21.18 -4.83 -7.81
CA GLY A 118 -22.38 -4.09 -8.17
C GLY A 118 -22.77 -4.15 -9.66
N ARG A 119 -21.90 -4.69 -10.53
CA ARG A 119 -22.15 -4.80 -11.98
C ARG A 119 -22.67 -6.18 -12.41
N SER A 120 -22.58 -7.20 -11.55
CA SER A 120 -22.91 -8.58 -11.89
C SER A 120 -23.21 -9.41 -10.64
N GLU A 121 -24.38 -10.05 -10.59
CA GLU A 121 -24.72 -10.97 -9.48
C GLU A 121 -23.75 -12.16 -9.42
N ALA A 122 -23.22 -12.62 -10.56
CA ALA A 122 -22.20 -13.66 -10.58
C ALA A 122 -20.90 -13.19 -9.91
N ASP A 123 -20.47 -11.95 -10.17
CA ASP A 123 -19.31 -11.37 -9.49
C ASP A 123 -19.59 -11.15 -8.01
N LYS A 124 -20.79 -10.70 -7.64
CA LYS A 124 -21.17 -10.51 -6.25
C LYS A 124 -21.04 -11.80 -5.43
N VAL A 125 -21.59 -12.91 -5.93
CA VAL A 125 -21.47 -14.22 -5.27
C VAL A 125 -20.00 -14.64 -5.18
N ARG A 126 -19.24 -14.48 -6.26
CA ARG A 126 -17.82 -14.88 -6.31
C ARG A 126 -16.93 -14.06 -5.37
N LEU A 127 -17.19 -12.76 -5.23
CA LEU A 127 -16.35 -11.83 -4.50
C LEU A 127 -16.74 -11.68 -3.02
N SER A 128 -17.95 -12.10 -2.62
CA SER A 128 -18.43 -11.98 -1.22
C SER A 128 -17.45 -12.52 -0.17
N PRO A 129 -16.88 -13.73 -0.32
CA PRO A 129 -15.96 -14.27 0.69
C PRO A 129 -14.67 -13.45 0.85
N LEU A 130 -14.19 -12.85 -0.25
CA LEU A 130 -13.01 -11.99 -0.22
C LEU A 130 -13.34 -10.64 0.45
N MET A 131 -14.52 -10.07 0.15
CA MET A 131 -14.97 -8.82 0.78
C MET A 131 -15.15 -8.99 2.29
N GLU A 132 -15.72 -10.11 2.74
CA GLU A 132 -15.86 -10.44 4.17
C GLU A 132 -14.50 -10.57 4.87
N ARG A 133 -13.53 -11.24 4.23
CA ARG A 133 -12.17 -11.37 4.75
C ARG A 133 -11.47 -10.01 4.90
N LEU A 134 -11.58 -9.15 3.88
CA LEU A 134 -11.01 -7.80 3.93
C LEU A 134 -11.65 -6.96 5.03
N LEU A 135 -12.97 -7.05 5.20
CA LEU A 135 -13.66 -6.33 6.26
C LEU A 135 -13.20 -6.80 7.65
N ALA A 136 -13.05 -8.11 7.86
CA ALA A 136 -12.50 -8.66 9.09
C ALA A 136 -11.06 -8.17 9.36
N GLY A 137 -10.22 -8.11 8.32
CA GLY A 137 -8.86 -7.56 8.41
C GLY A 137 -8.86 -6.08 8.82
N LEU A 138 -9.72 -5.26 8.20
CA LEU A 138 -9.87 -3.84 8.55
C LEU A 138 -10.33 -3.64 10.00
N ILE A 139 -11.26 -4.47 10.48
CA ILE A 139 -11.73 -4.45 11.88
C ILE A 139 -10.59 -4.82 12.84
N ALA A 140 -9.75 -5.78 12.49
CA ALA A 140 -8.61 -6.18 13.31
C ALA A 140 -7.54 -5.08 13.42
N ILE A 141 -7.38 -4.26 12.38
CA ILE A 141 -6.46 -3.12 12.38
C ILE A 141 -7.05 -1.94 13.17
N ASP A 142 -8.26 -1.51 12.82
CA ASP A 142 -8.94 -0.39 13.49
C ASP A 142 -10.48 -0.55 13.40
N PRO A 143 -11.14 -0.98 14.49
CA PRO A 143 -12.58 -1.19 14.49
C PRO A 143 -13.38 0.11 14.38
N ALA A 144 -12.86 1.25 14.88
CA ALA A 144 -13.54 2.53 14.82
C ALA A 144 -13.59 3.06 13.37
N ARG A 145 -12.46 2.96 12.65
CA ARG A 145 -12.41 3.29 11.22
C ARG A 145 -13.17 2.29 10.37
N ALA A 146 -13.15 1.00 10.71
CA ALA A 146 -13.86 -0.03 9.94
C ALA A 146 -15.39 0.01 10.11
N ALA A 147 -15.90 0.59 11.21
CA ALA A 147 -17.33 0.67 11.48
C ALA A 147 -18.13 1.32 10.33
N VAL A 148 -17.61 2.38 9.70
CA VAL A 148 -18.28 3.05 8.57
C VAL A 148 -18.31 2.22 7.28
N LEU A 149 -17.52 1.15 7.22
CA LEU A 149 -17.44 0.21 6.10
C LEU A 149 -18.37 -0.99 6.30
N CYS A 150 -18.86 -1.22 7.52
CA CYS A 150 -19.83 -2.26 7.87
C CYS A 150 -21.24 -1.75 7.55
N GLY A 151 -21.94 -2.37 6.59
CA GLY A 151 -23.29 -1.95 6.18
C GLY A 151 -23.42 -1.27 4.82
N ARG A 152 -22.33 -1.26 4.04
CA ARG A 152 -22.35 -0.95 2.60
C ARG A 152 -22.32 -2.20 1.73
#